data_AF-A0A9D4YB34-F1
#
_entry.id   AF-A0A9D4YB34-F1
#
_cell.length_a   1.000
_cell.length_b   1.000
_cell.length_c   1.000
_cell.angle_alpha   90.00
_cell.angle_beta   90.00
_cell.angle_gamma   90.00
#
_symmetry.space_group_name_H-M   'P 1'
#
loop_
_entity.id
_entity.type
_entity.pdbx_description
1 polymer ?
#
loop_
_entity_poly.entity_id
_entity_poly.type
_entity_poly.pdbx_seq_one_letter_code
_entity_poly.pdbx_strand_id
1 'polypeptide(L)'
;GDVVELSGIFLPIPYVGFRAMRAGLVADTYLEAMFVSHFKKKYEEYELRGDEEEQIKRLAEDGDIYDKLARSLAPEIFGHEDIKKALLLLLVGAPQRQLKDGMKIRGDLHICLMG
;
A
#
# COMPACT_ATOMS: atom_id res chain seq x y z
N GLY A 1 -8.84 -8.12 6.76
CA GLY A 1 -9.33 -8.59 5.46
C GLY A 1 -8.51 -7.89 4.40
N ASP A 2 -8.03 -8.63 3.41
CA ASP A 2 -7.17 -8.08 2.37
C ASP A 2 -8.00 -7.42 1.26
N VAL A 3 -7.43 -6.38 0.65
CA VAL A 3 -8.04 -5.72 -0.51
C VAL A 3 -7.44 -6.35 -1.75
N VAL A 4 -8.28 -7.05 -2.51
CA VAL A 4 -7.87 -7.81 -3.70
C VAL A 4 -8.76 -7.45 -4.89
N GLU A 5 -8.15 -7.41 -6.06
CA GLU A 5 -8.82 -7.44 -7.36
C GLU A 5 -8.99 -8.90 -7.78
N LEU A 6 -10.21 -9.28 -8.15
CA LEU A 6 -10.52 -10.62 -8.60
C LEU A 6 -11.10 -10.54 -10.01
N SER A 7 -10.47 -11.25 -10.94
CA SER A 7 -10.96 -11.40 -12.32
C SER A 7 -11.27 -12.88 -12.57
N GLY A 8 -12.42 -13.15 -13.16
CA GLY A 8 -12.92 -14.51 -13.27
C GLY A 8 -14.19 -14.65 -14.09
N ILE A 9 -14.76 -15.85 -14.07
CA ILE A 9 -15.98 -16.19 -14.81
C ILE A 9 -17.14 -16.27 -13.82
N PHE A 10 -18.22 -15.54 -14.11
CA PHE A 10 -19.44 -15.57 -13.31
C PHE A 10 -20.37 -16.67 -13.82
N LEU A 11 -20.69 -17.64 -12.97
CA LEU A 11 -21.45 -18.83 -13.37
C LEU A 11 -22.59 -19.12 -12.38
N PRO A 12 -23.78 -19.50 -12.89
CA PRO A 12 -24.84 -20.05 -12.06
C PRO A 12 -24.59 -21.54 -11.77
N ILE A 13 -24.98 -21.99 -10.58
CA ILE A 13 -25.00 -23.40 -10.20
C ILE A 13 -26.36 -23.97 -10.62
N PRO A 14 -26.42 -24.88 -11.62
CA PRO A 14 -27.68 -25.48 -12.02
C PRO A 14 -28.17 -26.42 -10.91
N TYR A 15 -29.38 -26.18 -10.41
CA TYR A 15 -30.06 -27.15 -9.55
C TYR A 15 -30.58 -28.33 -10.36
N VAL A 16 -30.38 -29.54 -9.86
CA VAL A 16 -30.91 -30.79 -10.46
C VAL A 16 -31.86 -31.49 -9.49
N GLY A 17 -32.78 -32.30 -10.03
CA GLY A 17 -33.74 -33.11 -9.25
C GLY A 17 -34.80 -32.29 -8.49
N PHE A 18 -35.24 -32.78 -7.33
CA PHE A 18 -36.28 -32.13 -6.52
C PHE A 18 -35.96 -30.69 -6.09
N ARG A 19 -34.67 -30.31 -6.04
CA ARG A 19 -34.25 -28.92 -5.77
C ARG A 19 -34.57 -27.99 -6.93
N ALA A 20 -34.45 -28.45 -8.18
CA ALA A 20 -34.81 -27.67 -9.36
C ALA A 20 -36.32 -27.33 -9.38
N MET A 21 -37.16 -28.28 -8.95
CA MET A 21 -38.62 -28.10 -8.90
C MET A 21 -39.07 -27.08 -7.82
N ARG A 22 -38.27 -26.86 -6.77
CA ARG A 22 -38.55 -25.89 -5.69
C ARG A 22 -37.85 -24.53 -5.88
N ALA A 23 -36.70 -24.49 -6.55
CA ALA A 23 -35.88 -23.28 -6.68
C ALA A 23 -36.47 -22.24 -7.64
N GLY A 24 -37.38 -22.62 -8.54
CA GLY A 24 -38.01 -21.68 -9.47
C GLY A 24 -36.98 -20.99 -10.37
N LEU A 25 -36.98 -19.65 -10.38
CA LEU A 25 -36.02 -18.81 -11.13
C LEU A 25 -34.81 -18.38 -10.30
N VAL A 26 -34.67 -18.84 -9.06
CA VAL A 26 -33.54 -18.50 -8.20
C VAL A 26 -32.34 -19.35 -8.61
N ALA A 27 -31.25 -18.71 -9.01
CA ALA A 27 -29.98 -19.35 -9.28
C ALA A 27 -28.95 -18.90 -8.24
N ASP A 28 -28.31 -19.86 -7.56
CA ASP A 28 -27.10 -19.57 -6.82
C ASP A 28 -25.98 -19.29 -7.82
N THR A 29 -25.27 -18.19 -7.66
CA THR A 29 -24.18 -17.80 -8.54
C THR A 29 -22.87 -17.76 -7.78
N TYR A 30 -21.79 -18.17 -8.44
CA TYR A 30 -20.43 -18.01 -7.93
C TYR A 30 -19.55 -17.36 -8.99
N LEU A 31 -18.46 -16.75 -8.54
CA LEU A 31 -17.39 -16.25 -9.39
C LEU A 31 -16.23 -17.24 -9.30
N GLU A 32 -15.89 -17.88 -10.42
CA GLU A 32 -14.68 -18.68 -10.53
C GLU A 32 -13.51 -17.75 -10.79
N ALA A 33 -12.69 -17.50 -9.77
CA ALA A 33 -11.54 -16.60 -9.88
C ALA A 33 -10.45 -17.25 -10.74
N MET A 34 -10.10 -16.62 -11.86
CA MET A 34 -9.00 -17.04 -12.73
C MET A 34 -7.71 -16.28 -12.42
N PHE A 35 -7.84 -15.03 -11.96
CA PHE A 35 -6.72 -14.17 -11.61
C PHE A 35 -7.05 -13.37 -10.35
N VAL A 36 -6.08 -13.30 -9.46
CA VAL A 36 -6.16 -12.58 -8.19
C VAL A 36 -4.97 -11.63 -8.11
N SER A 37 -5.24 -10.34 -7.96
CA SER A 37 -4.22 -9.31 -7.74
C SER A 37 -4.43 -8.66 -6.38
N HIS A 38 -3.39 -8.61 -5.56
CA HIS A 38 -3.45 -7.94 -4.28
C HIS A 38 -3.18 -6.44 -4.48
N PHE A 39 -4.11 -5.57 -4.08
CA PHE A 39 -3.92 -4.12 -4.21
C PHE A 39 -2.84 -3.60 -3.25
N LYS A 40 -2.73 -4.21 -2.07
CA LYS A 40 -1.64 -3.93 -1.13
C LYS A 40 -0.49 -4.89 -1.38
N LYS A 41 0.24 -4.69 -2.48
CA LYS A 41 1.59 -5.26 -2.57
C LYS A 41 2.36 -4.79 -1.34
N LYS A 42 3.01 -5.70 -0.63
CA LYS A 42 3.96 -5.28 0.40
C LYS A 42 5.04 -4.43 -0.30
N TYR A 43 5.57 -3.40 0.34
CA TYR A 43 6.61 -2.55 -0.26
C TYR A 43 7.79 -3.36 -0.80
N GLU A 44 8.06 -4.54 -0.22
CA GLU A 44 9.07 -5.50 -0.63
C GLU A 44 8.80 -6.17 -1.99
N GLU A 45 7.55 -6.17 -2.46
CA GLU A 45 7.10 -6.78 -3.74
C GLU A 45 6.83 -5.71 -4.83
N TYR A 46 7.15 -4.45 -4.56
CA TYR A 46 7.02 -3.38 -5.55
C TYR A 46 8.21 -3.43 -6.52
N GLU A 47 7.94 -3.72 -7.79
CA GLU A 47 8.93 -3.64 -8.86
C GLU A 47 8.90 -2.24 -9.47
N LEU A 48 10.03 -1.54 -9.40
CA LEU A 48 10.22 -0.25 -10.04
C LEU A 48 10.19 -0.41 -11.56
N ARG A 49 9.40 0.42 -12.23
CA ARG A 49 9.45 0.50 -13.70
C ARG A 49 10.63 1.38 -14.13
N GLY A 50 11.19 1.11 -15.31
CA GLY A 50 12.40 1.81 -15.76
C GLY A 50 12.27 3.33 -15.89
N ASP A 51 11.06 3.83 -16.18
CA ASP A 51 10.73 5.26 -16.18
C ASP A 51 10.69 5.85 -14.77
N GLU A 52 10.19 5.10 -13.79
CA GLU A 52 10.18 5.50 -12.37
C GLU A 52 11.61 5.60 -11.82
N GLU A 53 12.49 4.65 -12.17
CA GLU A 53 13.90 4.70 -11.74
C GLU A 53 14.62 5.96 -12.25
N GLU A 54 14.35 6.36 -13.49
CA GLU A 54 14.93 7.58 -14.05
C GLU A 54 14.42 8.83 -13.33
N GLN A 55 13.13 8.88 -13.01
CA GLN A 55 12.55 9.97 -12.23
C GLN A 55 13.16 10.06 -10.83
N ILE A 56 13.34 8.92 -10.15
CA ILE A 56 13.97 8.87 -8.83
C ILE A 56 15.41 9.39 -8.89
N LYS A 57 16.19 8.98 -9.90
CA LYS A 57 17.56 9.48 -10.09
C LYS A 57 17.60 10.98 -10.30
N ARG A 58 16.74 11.52 -11.17
CA ARG A 58 16.63 12.96 -11.40
C ARG A 58 16.26 13.72 -10.12
N LEU A 59 15.33 13.19 -9.32
CA LEU A 59 14.95 13.79 -8.04
C LEU A 59 16.08 13.73 -7.01
N ALA A 60 16.87 12.66 -6.99
CA ALA A 60 18.03 12.54 -6.11
C ALA A 60 19.14 13.55 -6.46
N GLU A 61 19.27 13.93 -7.74
CA GLU A 61 20.23 14.92 -8.23
C GLU A 61 19.80 16.39 -8.01
N ASP A 62 18.49 16.64 -7.79
CA ASP A 62 17.88 17.99 -7.64
C ASP A 62 18.38 18.75 -6.39
N GLY A 63 19.08 18.08 -5.46
CA GLY A 63 19.75 18.66 -4.28
C GLY A 63 18.82 19.16 -3.15
N ASP A 64 17.59 19.57 -3.47
CA ASP A 64 16.58 20.07 -2.50
C ASP A 64 15.41 19.08 -2.29
N ILE A 65 15.68 17.78 -2.41
CA ILE A 65 14.62 16.75 -2.35
C ILE A 65 13.91 16.75 -0.98
N TYR A 66 14.61 17.05 0.10
CA TYR A 66 14.06 17.01 1.44
C TYR A 66 12.96 18.06 1.65
N ASP A 67 13.23 19.31 1.28
CA ASP A 67 12.24 20.38 1.44
C ASP A 67 11.13 20.25 0.40
N LYS A 68 11.44 19.77 -0.81
CA LYS A 68 10.45 19.49 -1.85
C LYS A 68 9.43 18.44 -1.40
N LEU A 69 9.90 17.35 -0.80
CA LEU A 69 9.04 16.30 -0.24
C LEU A 69 8.25 16.82 0.97
N ALA A 70 8.87 17.60 1.85
CA ALA A 70 8.18 18.19 3.00
C ALA A 70 7.04 19.14 2.58
N ARG A 71 7.26 19.99 1.57
CA ARG A 71 6.22 20.88 1.03
C ARG A 71 5.12 20.12 0.29
N SER A 72 5.44 18.97 -0.30
CA SER A 72 4.45 18.08 -0.92
C SER A 72 3.56 17.36 0.10
N LEU A 73 3.98 17.33 1.38
CA LEU A 73 3.20 16.75 2.46
C LEU A 73 2.16 17.77 2.94
N ALA A 74 0.88 17.45 2.75
CA ALA A 74 -0.24 18.35 3.07
C ALA A 74 -0.04 19.76 2.47
N PRO A 75 0.01 19.90 1.13
CA PRO A 75 0.26 21.17 0.45
C PRO A 75 -0.84 22.21 0.73
N GLU A 76 -2.01 21.78 1.23
CA GLU A 76 -3.13 22.64 1.60
C GLU A 76 -2.86 23.47 2.86
N ILE A 77 -1.88 23.08 3.68
CA ILE A 77 -1.51 23.78 4.93
C ILE A 77 -0.32 24.69 4.66
N PHE A 78 -0.49 26.00 4.86
CA PHE A 78 0.61 26.96 4.77
C PHE A 78 1.46 26.97 6.05
N GLY A 79 2.78 26.97 5.91
CA GLY A 79 3.73 26.99 7.02
C GLY A 79 3.94 25.62 7.69
N HIS A 80 4.41 25.64 8.94
CA HIS A 80 4.74 24.43 9.72
C HIS A 80 5.72 23.47 9.02
N GLU A 81 6.68 24.01 8.27
CA GLU A 81 7.66 23.23 7.51
C GLU A 81 8.42 22.23 8.38
N ASP A 82 8.78 22.61 9.62
CA ASP A 82 9.48 21.71 10.54
C ASP A 82 8.62 20.53 10.99
N ILE A 83 7.31 20.74 11.17
CA ILE A 83 6.37 19.66 11.51
C ILE A 83 6.22 18.72 10.32
N LYS A 84 6.06 19.26 9.11
CA LYS A 84 5.97 18.46 7.87
C LYS A 84 7.24 17.64 7.62
N LYS A 85 8.40 18.24 7.85
CA LYS A 85 9.72 17.57 7.83
C LYS A 85 9.80 16.44 8.85
N ALA A 86 9.36 16.67 10.08
CA ALA A 86 9.35 15.64 11.12
C ALA A 86 8.41 14.47 10.76
N LEU A 87 7.23 14.77 10.19
CA LEU A 87 6.29 13.75 9.70
C LEU A 87 6.85 12.99 8.50
N LEU A 88 7.58 13.66 7.60
CA LEU A 88 8.27 12.99 6.50
C LEU A 88 9.28 11.97 7.02
N LEU A 89 10.09 12.34 8.01
CA LEU A 89 11.05 11.43 8.64
C LEU A 89 10.36 10.27 9.39
N LEU A 90 9.17 10.50 9.94
CA LEU A 90 8.35 9.45 10.54
C LEU A 90 7.89 8.40 9.51
N LEU A 91 7.52 8.83 8.30
CA LEU A 91 7.09 7.94 7.21
C LEU A 91 8.25 7.13 6.62
N VAL A 92 9.43 7.75 6.47
CA VAL A 92 10.64 7.08 5.97
C VAL A 92 11.20 6.12 7.03
N GLY A 93 11.19 6.54 8.30
CA GLY A 93 11.78 5.80 9.41
C GLY A 93 13.31 5.67 9.30
N ALA A 94 13.88 4.82 10.16
CA ALA A 94 15.29 4.45 10.12
C ALA A 94 15.44 2.92 10.07
N PRO A 95 16.54 2.39 9.52
CA PRO A 95 16.78 0.95 9.49
C PRO A 95 17.05 0.42 10.90
N GLN A 96 16.49 -0.75 11.22
CA GLN A 96 16.77 -1.46 12.47
C GLN A 96 18.24 -1.92 12.49
N ARG A 97 18.96 -1.64 13.59
CA ARG A 97 20.37 -2.04 13.73
C ARG A 97 20.50 -3.19 14.72
N GLN A 98 21.27 -4.22 14.35
CA GLN A 98 21.69 -5.29 15.25
C GLN A 98 23.12 -5.03 15.71
N LEU A 99 23.33 -5.01 17.03
CA LEU A 99 24.66 -4.88 17.63
C LEU A 99 25.34 -6.24 17.69
N LYS A 100 26.67 -6.23 17.82
CA LYS A 100 27.49 -7.44 17.97
C LYS A 100 27.07 -8.29 19.16
N ASP A 101 26.46 -7.68 20.17
CA ASP A 101 25.99 -8.33 21.39
C ASP A 101 24.58 -8.94 21.26
N GLY A 102 23.99 -8.95 20.05
CA GLY A 102 22.66 -9.51 19.79
C GLY A 102 21.49 -8.58 20.12
N MET A 103 21.74 -7.39 20.68
CA MET A 103 20.72 -6.38 20.95
C MET A 103 20.24 -5.72 19.64
N LYS A 104 18.93 -5.49 19.53
CA LYS A 104 18.28 -4.82 18.39
C LYS A 104 17.89 -3.40 18.78
N ILE A 105 18.38 -2.40 18.05
CA ILE A 105 17.94 -1.01 18.17
C ILE A 105 16.84 -0.76 17.15
N ARG A 106 15.71 -0.32 17.68
CA ARG A 106 14.51 0.09 16.96
C ARG A 106 14.81 1.32 16.08
N GLY A 107 14.32 1.33 14.83
CA GLY A 107 14.56 2.40 13.86
C GLY A 107 13.35 3.31 13.60
N ASP A 108 12.18 2.97 14.13
CA ASP A 108 10.96 3.75 14.00
C ASP A 108 10.84 4.82 15.09
N LEU A 109 10.30 5.97 14.68
CA LEU A 109 10.18 7.17 15.49
C LEU A 109 8.76 7.28 16.05
N HIS A 110 8.63 7.92 17.20
CA HIS A 110 7.32 8.35 17.72
C HIS A 110 7.33 9.85 17.91
N ILE A 111 6.33 10.50 17.32
CA ILE A 111 6.14 11.95 17.41
C ILE A 111 4.79 12.18 18.09
N CYS A 112 4.79 13.05 19.09
CA CYS A 112 3.58 13.58 19.71
C CYS A 112 3.54 15.09 19.45
N LEU A 113 2.44 15.56 18.88
CA LEU A 113 2.19 17.00 18.70
C LEU A 113 1.25 17.45 19.81
N MET A 114 1.65 18.48 20.56
CA MET A 114 0.79 19.18 21.51
C MET A 114 0.67 20.64 21.09
N GLY A 115 -0.55 21.15 21.09
CA GLY A 115 -0.89 22.52 20.69
C GLY A 115 -1.12 23.44 21.87
#